data_AF-A0A832WH10-F1
#
_entry.id   AF-A0A832WH10-F1
#
_cell.length_a   1.000
_cell.length_b   1.000
_cell.length_c   1.000
_cell.angle_alpha   90.00
_cell.angle_beta   90.00
_cell.angle_gamma   90.00
#
_symmetry.space_group_name_H-M   'P 1'
#
loop_
_entity.id
_entity.type
_entity.pdbx_description
1 polymer ?
#
loop_
_entity_poly.entity_id
_entity_poly.type
_entity_poly.pdbx_seq_one_letter_code
_entity_poly.pdbx_strand_id
1 'polypeptide(L)'
;MRLLLIHSDFIEFEARKKTGMAEEGQPLKGFKEEALTVFCAVEAGDEDDIPGVVELAGEEIGKTADQLSVENIVLYPYAHLSSDLARPDAAIEALKMLEHLLVDIGFEVTRAPFGWYKSFRISCKGHPLSELSKTILPPEEGKKANKKEITHEFFVLTPDGTRHEPKQFMDGSSFGCLLKKELGEPSEGGGEPIHVELMRGKELVDYEPVSDVGHLRWMPRGKLVRDLLADYVLQKVLPYGATPVETPVMYDLGDRAIYEHAEKFGERQYRFKSGTRSMMLRFAACFGMFSIMRDMHISPNTLPMKMYELSTYS
;
A
#
# COMPACT_ATOMS: atom_id res chain seq x y z
N MET A 1 10.68 0.14 -10.53
CA MET A 1 10.98 -0.75 -11.66
C MET A 1 12.06 -0.11 -12.51
N ARG A 2 13.12 -0.86 -12.81
CA ARG A 2 14.19 -0.42 -13.72
C ARG A 2 14.01 -1.08 -15.08
N LEU A 3 14.10 -0.25 -16.11
CA LEU A 3 14.05 -0.68 -17.50
C LEU A 3 15.34 -0.25 -18.20
N LEU A 4 15.89 -1.16 -19.01
CA LEU A 4 16.90 -0.85 -20.02
C LEU A 4 16.34 -1.28 -21.37
N LEU A 5 16.05 -0.30 -22.22
CA LEU A 5 15.47 -0.47 -23.54
C LEU A 5 16.60 -0.41 -24.57
N ILE A 6 16.76 -1.48 -25.34
CA ILE A 6 17.76 -1.59 -26.40
C ILE A 6 17.06 -1.81 -27.74
N HIS A 7 17.21 -0.85 -28.65
CA HIS A 7 16.79 -1.02 -30.04
C HIS A 7 17.79 -1.89 -30.77
N SER A 8 17.35 -3.08 -31.16
CA SER A 8 18.20 -4.15 -31.66
C SER A 8 17.82 -4.61 -33.06
N ASP A 9 18.82 -4.91 -33.89
CA ASP A 9 18.61 -5.61 -35.17
C ASP A 9 18.02 -6.99 -34.91
N PHE A 10 18.51 -7.66 -33.87
CA PHE A 10 17.93 -8.90 -33.38
C PHE A 10 18.22 -9.13 -31.89
N ILE A 11 17.38 -9.95 -31.28
CA ILE A 11 17.57 -10.54 -29.97
C ILE A 11 17.22 -12.03 -30.05
N GLU A 12 18.11 -12.88 -29.56
CA GLU A 12 17.90 -14.31 -29.42
C GLU A 12 18.17 -14.75 -27.99
N PHE A 13 17.36 -15.67 -27.46
CA PHE A 13 17.59 -16.24 -26.14
C PHE A 13 17.28 -17.73 -26.09
N GLU A 14 18.00 -18.46 -25.24
CA GLU A 14 17.81 -19.89 -24.97
C GLU A 14 18.00 -20.15 -23.47
N ALA A 15 16.97 -20.72 -22.84
CA ALA A 15 16.98 -21.15 -21.45
C ALA A 15 17.88 -22.39 -21.28
N ARG A 16 18.78 -22.35 -20.30
CA ARG A 16 19.78 -23.39 -20.03
C ARG A 16 19.47 -24.19 -18.76
N LYS A 17 19.23 -23.50 -17.64
CA LYS A 17 19.08 -24.12 -16.32
C LYS A 17 17.99 -23.44 -15.51
N LYS A 18 17.10 -24.24 -14.91
CA LYS A 18 16.07 -23.80 -13.95
C LYS A 18 16.70 -23.36 -12.63
N THR A 19 16.13 -22.32 -12.03
CA THR A 19 16.33 -22.01 -10.60
C THR A 19 15.13 -22.53 -9.79
N GLY A 20 15.16 -22.39 -8.46
CA GLY A 20 14.02 -22.73 -7.60
C GLY A 20 12.77 -21.85 -7.82
N MET A 21 12.89 -20.77 -8.59
CA MET A 21 11.83 -19.80 -8.89
C MET A 21 11.50 -19.76 -10.39
N ALA A 22 11.85 -20.82 -11.12
CA ALA A 22 11.65 -20.91 -12.56
C ALA A 22 10.16 -20.95 -12.91
N GLU A 23 9.71 -20.01 -13.74
CA GLU A 23 8.36 -20.00 -14.29
C GLU A 23 8.20 -21.12 -15.34
N GLU A 24 7.03 -21.76 -15.35
CA GLU A 24 6.65 -22.77 -16.33
C GLU A 24 5.66 -22.19 -17.36
N GLY A 25 5.66 -22.75 -18.59
CA GLY A 25 4.71 -22.34 -19.65
C GLY A 25 5.18 -21.20 -20.56
N GLN A 26 6.40 -20.69 -20.38
CA GLN A 26 7.01 -19.68 -21.25
C GLN A 26 7.94 -20.31 -22.30
N PRO A 27 8.14 -19.67 -23.47
CA PRO A 27 9.02 -20.20 -24.51
C PRO A 27 10.46 -20.30 -24.02
N LEU A 28 11.04 -21.49 -24.06
CA LEU A 28 12.42 -21.72 -23.63
C LEU A 28 13.46 -21.21 -24.64
N LYS A 29 13.03 -20.90 -25.86
CA LYS A 29 13.84 -20.25 -26.90
C LYS A 29 13.01 -19.17 -27.58
N GLY A 30 13.65 -18.08 -27.96
CA GLY A 30 13.02 -17.00 -28.71
C GLY A 30 14.03 -16.31 -29.63
N PHE A 31 13.54 -15.81 -30.75
CA PHE A 31 14.29 -15.00 -31.71
C PHE A 31 13.36 -13.94 -32.29
N LYS A 32 13.80 -12.68 -32.26
CA LYS A 32 13.10 -11.57 -32.92
C LYS A 32 14.07 -10.63 -33.60
N GLU A 33 13.71 -10.23 -34.81
CA GLU A 33 14.38 -9.19 -35.60
C GLU A 33 13.66 -7.86 -35.42
N GLU A 34 14.37 -6.75 -35.63
CA GLU A 34 13.84 -5.37 -35.53
C GLU A 34 12.99 -5.19 -34.28
N ALA A 35 13.63 -5.30 -33.11
CA ALA A 35 12.93 -5.38 -31.83
C ALA A 35 13.48 -4.37 -30.82
N LEU A 36 12.56 -3.89 -29.98
CA LEU A 36 12.87 -3.18 -28.76
C LEU A 36 13.00 -4.21 -27.63
N THR A 37 14.24 -4.54 -27.27
CA THR A 37 14.50 -5.45 -26.14
C THR A 37 14.43 -4.65 -24.85
N VAL A 38 13.47 -4.98 -23.99
CA VAL A 38 13.25 -4.33 -22.71
C VAL A 38 13.75 -5.25 -21.60
N PHE A 39 14.93 -4.96 -21.07
CA PHE A 39 15.43 -5.61 -19.85
C PHE A 39 14.73 -5.00 -18.65
N CYS A 40 14.05 -5.82 -17.84
CA CYS A 40 13.22 -5.36 -16.73
C CYS A 40 13.72 -5.92 -15.39
N ALA A 41 13.88 -5.05 -14.39
CA ALA A 41 13.98 -5.44 -12.98
C ALA A 41 12.82 -4.82 -12.19
N VAL A 42 11.99 -5.68 -11.59
CA VAL A 42 10.93 -5.28 -10.67
C VAL A 42 11.55 -5.09 -9.29
N GLU A 43 11.34 -3.93 -8.70
CA GLU A 43 11.94 -3.47 -7.44
C GLU A 43 10.96 -3.64 -6.28
N ALA A 44 11.47 -3.76 -5.05
CA ALA A 44 10.63 -3.99 -3.86
C ALA A 44 9.57 -2.89 -3.64
N GLY A 45 9.88 -1.65 -4.00
CA GLY A 45 8.91 -0.54 -3.94
C GLY A 45 7.79 -0.64 -4.97
N ASP A 46 7.93 -1.46 -6.02
CA ASP A 46 6.87 -1.65 -7.02
C ASP A 46 5.71 -2.51 -6.47
N GLU A 47 5.94 -3.25 -5.38
CA GLU A 47 4.91 -4.06 -4.74
C GLU A 47 3.79 -3.22 -4.10
N ASP A 48 4.06 -1.94 -3.81
CA ASP A 48 3.07 -1.02 -3.26
C ASP A 48 1.94 -0.68 -4.26
N ASP A 49 2.24 -0.70 -5.57
CA ASP A 49 1.26 -0.48 -6.65
C ASP A 49 1.74 -1.10 -7.99
N ILE A 50 1.67 -2.44 -8.08
CA ILE A 50 2.04 -3.15 -9.31
C ILE A 50 1.26 -2.66 -10.53
N PRO A 51 -0.09 -2.50 -10.48
CA PRO A 51 -0.85 -2.00 -11.63
C PRO A 51 -0.38 -0.63 -12.11
N GLY A 52 -0.18 0.34 -11.19
CA GLY A 52 0.27 1.68 -11.55
C GLY A 52 1.68 1.71 -12.13
N VAL A 53 2.61 0.92 -11.57
CA VAL A 53 3.96 0.78 -12.13
C VAL A 53 3.92 0.16 -13.52
N VAL A 54 3.08 -0.85 -13.74
CA VAL A 54 2.92 -1.50 -15.04
C VAL A 54 2.34 -0.55 -16.08
N GLU A 55 1.34 0.26 -15.71
CA GLU A 55 0.76 1.28 -16.59
C GLU A 55 1.83 2.29 -17.04
N LEU A 56 2.57 2.88 -16.09
CA LEU A 56 3.66 3.82 -16.39
C LEU A 56 4.79 3.19 -17.20
N ALA A 57 5.15 1.94 -16.91
CA ALA A 57 6.14 1.20 -17.67
C ALA A 57 5.66 0.94 -19.11
N GLY A 58 4.40 0.55 -19.29
CA GLY A 58 3.77 0.34 -20.59
C GLY A 58 3.73 1.62 -21.43
N GLU A 59 3.35 2.75 -20.83
CA GLU A 59 3.37 4.07 -21.48
C GLU A 59 4.77 4.43 -21.99
N GLU A 60 5.80 4.26 -21.16
CA GLU A 60 7.17 4.64 -21.52
C GLU A 60 7.77 3.71 -22.58
N ILE A 61 7.48 2.41 -22.51
CA ILE A 61 7.88 1.43 -23.51
C ILE A 61 7.18 1.72 -24.84
N GLY A 62 5.85 1.89 -24.82
CA GLY A 62 5.04 2.18 -26.02
C GLY A 62 5.49 3.45 -26.71
N LYS A 63 5.67 4.54 -25.95
CA LYS A 63 6.22 5.81 -26.48
C LYS A 63 7.59 5.64 -27.13
N THR A 64 8.47 4.83 -26.52
CA THR A 64 9.80 4.57 -27.08
C THR A 64 9.70 3.74 -28.36
N ALA A 65 8.86 2.71 -28.37
CA ALA A 65 8.62 1.87 -29.54
C ALA A 65 8.05 2.68 -30.72
N ASP A 66 7.07 3.55 -30.46
CA ASP A 66 6.49 4.46 -31.45
C ASP A 66 7.52 5.43 -32.01
N GLN A 67 8.34 6.05 -31.14
CA GLN A 67 9.40 6.97 -31.54
C GLN A 67 10.44 6.30 -32.44
N LEU A 68 10.70 5.01 -32.23
CA LEU A 68 11.62 4.20 -33.03
C LEU A 68 10.94 3.51 -34.22
N SER A 69 9.61 3.58 -34.32
CA SER A 69 8.79 2.87 -35.31
C SER A 69 9.03 1.35 -35.29
N VAL A 70 9.02 0.77 -34.08
CA VAL A 70 9.26 -0.67 -33.83
C VAL A 70 8.00 -1.34 -33.31
N GLU A 71 7.61 -2.45 -33.94
CA GLU A 71 6.40 -3.22 -33.57
C GLU A 71 6.71 -4.41 -32.65
N ASN A 72 7.93 -4.96 -32.71
CA ASN A 72 8.34 -6.10 -31.90
C ASN A 72 8.91 -5.65 -30.55
N ILE A 73 8.36 -6.15 -29.45
CA ILE A 73 8.87 -5.91 -28.10
C ILE A 73 9.29 -7.24 -27.47
N VAL A 74 10.50 -7.29 -26.92
CA VAL A 74 10.97 -8.45 -26.15
C VAL A 74 11.13 -8.07 -24.68
N LEU A 75 10.24 -8.59 -23.83
CA LEU A 75 10.33 -8.41 -22.39
C LEU A 75 11.32 -9.43 -21.81
N TYR A 76 12.43 -8.95 -21.28
CA TYR A 76 13.52 -9.77 -20.77
C TYR A 76 13.71 -9.59 -19.26
N PRO A 77 13.29 -10.55 -18.41
CA PRO A 77 13.49 -10.45 -16.97
C PRO A 77 14.98 -10.44 -16.61
N TYR A 78 15.44 -9.34 -16.01
CA TYR A 78 16.85 -9.06 -15.78
C TYR A 78 17.10 -8.40 -14.42
N ALA A 79 17.13 -9.21 -13.38
CA ALA A 79 17.30 -8.80 -11.99
C ALA A 79 18.57 -7.95 -11.72
N HIS A 80 19.60 -8.00 -12.58
CA HIS A 80 20.85 -7.28 -12.37
C HIS A 80 20.75 -5.76 -12.53
N LEU A 81 19.62 -5.21 -12.99
CA LEU A 81 19.44 -3.75 -13.08
C LEU A 81 19.17 -3.08 -11.73
N SER A 82 18.84 -3.84 -10.68
CA SER A 82 18.56 -3.29 -9.35
C SER A 82 19.15 -4.13 -8.23
N SER A 83 19.41 -3.48 -7.10
CA SER A 83 19.86 -4.12 -5.85
C SER A 83 18.73 -4.28 -4.82
N ASP A 84 17.52 -3.77 -5.08
CA ASP A 84 16.35 -3.87 -4.19
C ASP A 84 15.18 -4.51 -4.95
N LEU A 85 15.20 -5.83 -5.09
CA LEU A 85 14.29 -6.59 -5.95
C LEU A 85 12.96 -6.93 -5.24
N ALA A 86 11.88 -6.96 -6.01
CA ALA A 86 10.59 -7.49 -5.56
C ALA A 86 10.65 -9.01 -5.33
N ARG A 87 9.65 -9.52 -4.62
CA ARG A 87 9.41 -10.96 -4.47
C ARG A 87 9.15 -11.61 -5.84
N PRO A 88 9.52 -12.90 -6.03
CA PRO A 88 9.42 -13.56 -7.33
C PRO A 88 7.99 -13.64 -7.90
N ASP A 89 6.99 -13.84 -7.04
CA ASP A 89 5.57 -13.85 -7.39
C ASP A 89 5.12 -12.49 -7.91
N ALA A 90 5.43 -11.42 -7.19
CA ALA A 90 5.15 -10.04 -7.60
C ALA A 90 5.86 -9.67 -8.92
N ALA A 91 7.11 -10.09 -9.10
CA ALA A 91 7.86 -9.84 -10.32
C ALA A 91 7.22 -10.56 -11.54
N ILE A 92 6.80 -11.82 -11.37
CA ILE A 92 6.11 -12.58 -12.43
C ILE A 92 4.76 -11.93 -12.75
N GLU A 93 4.00 -11.52 -11.74
CA GLU A 93 2.72 -10.81 -11.90
C GLU A 93 2.90 -9.53 -12.72
N ALA A 94 3.82 -8.65 -12.31
CA ALA A 94 4.10 -7.39 -13.01
C ALA A 94 4.50 -7.62 -14.48
N LEU A 95 5.36 -8.61 -14.74
CA LEU A 95 5.80 -8.94 -16.09
C LEU A 95 4.68 -9.49 -16.98
N LYS A 96 3.75 -10.28 -16.43
CA LYS A 96 2.56 -10.75 -17.15
C LYS A 96 1.59 -9.62 -17.45
N MET A 97 1.34 -8.75 -16.47
CA MET A 97 0.48 -7.59 -16.68
C MET A 97 1.05 -6.66 -17.75
N LEU A 98 2.37 -6.45 -17.74
CA LEU A 98 3.04 -5.63 -18.74
C LEU A 98 2.99 -6.27 -20.14
N GLU A 99 3.15 -7.59 -20.23
CA GLU A 99 2.97 -8.34 -21.48
C GLU A 99 1.55 -8.13 -22.05
N HIS A 100 0.52 -8.34 -21.23
CA HIS A 100 -0.87 -8.13 -21.64
C HIS A 100 -1.15 -6.70 -22.08
N LEU A 101 -0.71 -5.71 -21.29
CA LEU A 101 -0.91 -4.29 -21.60
C LEU A 101 -0.30 -3.90 -22.95
N LEU A 102 0.94 -4.33 -23.23
CA LEU A 102 1.61 -4.00 -24.49
C LEU A 102 0.98 -4.71 -25.70
N VAL A 103 0.47 -5.93 -25.52
CA VAL A 103 -0.30 -6.63 -26.56
C VAL A 103 -1.62 -5.89 -26.85
N ASP A 104 -2.32 -5.45 -25.80
CA ASP A 104 -3.59 -4.71 -25.94
C ASP A 104 -3.41 -3.35 -26.64
N ILE A 105 -2.24 -2.72 -26.48
CA ILE A 105 -1.87 -1.48 -27.19
C ILE A 105 -1.52 -1.75 -28.68
N GLY A 106 -1.24 -2.99 -29.06
CA GLY A 106 -1.05 -3.42 -30.45
C GLY A 106 0.36 -3.84 -30.82
N PHE A 107 1.26 -4.06 -29.85
CA PHE A 107 2.62 -4.54 -30.11
C PHE A 107 2.71 -6.06 -30.20
N GLU A 108 3.68 -6.58 -30.95
CA GLU A 108 4.02 -8.00 -30.93
C GLU A 108 5.01 -8.28 -29.80
N VAL A 109 4.51 -8.85 -28.70
CA VAL A 109 5.31 -9.04 -27.48
C VAL A 109 5.80 -10.48 -27.34
N THR A 110 7.09 -10.65 -27.06
CA THR A 110 7.68 -11.93 -26.64
C THR A 110 8.30 -11.79 -25.27
N ARG A 111 7.88 -12.62 -24.31
CA ARG A 111 8.45 -12.63 -22.96
C ARG A 111 9.43 -13.79 -22.75
N ALA A 112 10.64 -13.47 -22.29
CA ALA A 112 11.62 -14.49 -21.93
C ALA A 112 11.26 -15.13 -20.57
N PRO A 113 11.58 -16.42 -20.35
CA PRO A 113 11.14 -17.13 -19.16
C PRO A 113 11.82 -16.60 -17.89
N PHE A 114 11.01 -16.32 -16.86
CA PHE A 114 11.47 -15.84 -15.56
C PHE A 114 12.13 -16.96 -14.74
N GLY A 115 13.19 -16.65 -13.99
CA GLY A 115 13.83 -17.62 -13.08
C GLY A 115 14.66 -18.70 -13.79
N TRP A 116 15.07 -18.46 -15.04
CA TRP A 116 16.00 -19.31 -15.79
C TRP A 116 17.32 -18.61 -16.07
N TYR A 117 18.43 -19.35 -15.93
CA TYR A 117 19.68 -18.96 -16.57
C TYR A 117 19.53 -19.11 -18.08
N LYS A 118 19.78 -18.02 -18.82
CA LYS A 118 19.57 -17.92 -20.27
C LYS A 118 20.87 -17.48 -20.94
N SER A 119 21.22 -18.10 -22.05
CA SER A 119 22.17 -17.50 -23.01
C SER A 119 21.37 -16.60 -23.94
N PHE A 120 21.91 -15.42 -24.29
CA PHE A 120 21.28 -14.54 -25.26
C PHE A 120 22.34 -13.88 -26.15
N ARG A 121 21.95 -13.50 -27.37
CA ARG A 121 22.74 -12.62 -28.24
C ARG A 121 21.85 -11.49 -28.71
N ILE A 122 22.42 -10.29 -28.74
CA ILE A 122 21.73 -9.07 -29.14
C ILE A 122 22.67 -8.26 -30.04
N SER A 123 22.12 -7.61 -31.05
CA SER A 123 22.84 -6.63 -31.87
C SER A 123 22.18 -5.27 -31.68
N CYS A 124 22.81 -4.38 -30.93
CA CYS A 124 22.32 -3.01 -30.73
C CYS A 124 22.60 -2.17 -31.99
N LYS A 125 21.62 -1.38 -32.45
CA LYS A 125 21.74 -0.53 -33.65
C LYS A 125 22.71 0.65 -33.49
N GLY A 126 23.02 1.05 -32.26
CA GLY A 126 24.07 2.04 -31.96
C GLY A 126 23.77 3.50 -32.34
N HIS A 127 22.52 3.85 -32.61
CA HIS A 127 22.10 5.26 -32.79
C HIS A 127 21.77 5.93 -31.43
N PRO A 128 21.65 7.27 -31.34
CA PRO A 128 21.49 7.96 -30.05
C PRO A 128 20.31 7.51 -29.17
N LEU A 129 19.24 7.01 -29.78
CA LEU A 129 18.06 6.48 -29.09
C LEU A 129 18.05 4.93 -28.98
N SER A 130 19.16 4.27 -29.29
CA SER A 130 19.22 2.80 -29.31
C SER A 130 19.39 2.20 -27.92
N GLU A 131 19.79 2.99 -26.93
CA GLU A 131 19.99 2.55 -25.55
C GLU A 131 19.37 3.59 -24.61
N LEU A 132 18.33 3.20 -23.88
CA LEU A 132 17.62 4.09 -22.96
C LEU A 132 17.43 3.38 -21.62
N SER A 133 17.79 4.04 -20.52
CA SER A 133 17.47 3.58 -19.18
C SER A 133 16.29 4.36 -18.61
N LYS A 134 15.30 3.68 -18.05
CA LYS A 134 14.15 4.31 -17.40
C LYS A 134 14.00 3.78 -15.98
N THR A 135 13.64 4.68 -15.09
CA THR A 135 13.27 4.37 -13.72
C THR A 135 11.81 4.71 -13.58
N ILE A 136 10.98 3.68 -13.45
CA ILE A 136 9.57 3.82 -13.20
C ILE A 136 9.41 3.71 -11.68
N LEU A 137 8.89 4.76 -11.08
CA LEU A 137 8.50 4.75 -9.68
C LEU A 137 6.99 4.52 -9.64
N PRO A 138 6.47 3.88 -8.58
CA PRO A 138 5.06 3.98 -8.26
C PRO A 138 4.66 5.46 -8.31
N PRO A 139 3.48 5.80 -8.86
CA PRO A 139 3.02 7.17 -8.83
C PRO A 139 3.14 7.70 -7.40
N GLU A 140 3.80 8.85 -7.19
CA GLU A 140 3.66 9.56 -5.91
C GLU A 140 2.15 9.71 -5.63
N GLU A 141 1.76 9.64 -4.35
CA GLU A 141 0.41 9.41 -3.82
C GLU A 141 -0.76 10.26 -4.41
N GLY A 142 -0.51 11.13 -5.38
CA GLY A 142 -1.49 11.90 -6.16
C GLY A 142 -2.06 11.25 -7.43
N LYS A 143 -1.63 10.04 -7.85
CA LYS A 143 -2.28 9.32 -8.96
C LYS A 143 -2.58 7.86 -8.61
N LYS A 144 -3.38 7.64 -7.56
CA LYS A 144 -4.09 6.36 -7.42
C LYS A 144 -4.94 6.15 -8.68
N ALA A 145 -4.74 5.02 -9.36
CA ALA A 145 -5.70 4.51 -10.33
C ALA A 145 -7.10 4.68 -9.74
N ASN A 146 -8.03 5.30 -10.48
CA ASN A 146 -9.38 5.63 -10.02
C ASN A 146 -9.91 4.48 -9.17
N LYS A 147 -9.93 4.65 -7.84
CA LYS A 147 -10.68 3.78 -6.95
C LYS A 147 -12.05 3.71 -7.59
N LYS A 148 -12.52 2.51 -7.95
CA LYS A 148 -13.90 2.29 -8.43
C LYS A 148 -14.78 3.22 -7.61
N GLU A 149 -15.50 4.16 -8.24
CA GLU A 149 -16.39 5.05 -7.52
C GLU A 149 -17.36 4.17 -6.73
N ILE A 150 -17.08 4.01 -5.43
CA ILE A 150 -17.99 3.34 -4.53
C ILE A 150 -19.10 4.34 -4.34
N THR A 151 -20.23 4.09 -4.98
CA THR A 151 -21.43 4.88 -4.78
C THR A 151 -21.95 4.60 -3.38
N HIS A 152 -21.76 5.56 -2.48
CA HIS A 152 -22.32 5.51 -1.14
C HIS A 152 -23.76 6.05 -1.16
N GLU A 153 -24.72 5.23 -0.71
CA GLU A 153 -26.10 5.66 -0.48
C GLU A 153 -26.28 5.99 1.01
N PHE A 154 -26.69 7.22 1.31
CA PHE A 154 -27.01 7.65 2.67
C PHE A 154 -28.53 7.75 2.86
N PHE A 155 -29.03 7.22 3.96
CA PHE A 155 -30.43 7.31 4.35
C PHE A 155 -30.58 7.38 5.87
N VAL A 156 -31.71 7.91 6.33
CA VAL A 156 -32.10 7.89 7.74
C VAL A 156 -33.02 6.70 7.97
N LEU A 157 -32.67 5.84 8.92
CA LEU A 157 -33.48 4.70 9.34
C LEU A 157 -34.13 4.99 10.69
N THR A 158 -35.46 4.95 10.74
CA THR A 158 -36.23 5.11 11.98
C THR A 158 -36.43 3.75 12.69
N PRO A 159 -36.73 3.73 14.00
CA PRO A 159 -36.85 2.47 14.77
C PRO A 159 -37.94 1.50 14.29
N ASP A 160 -38.93 1.99 13.55
CA ASP A 160 -39.97 1.22 12.88
C ASP A 160 -39.49 0.56 11.56
N GLY A 161 -38.23 0.80 11.16
CA GLY A 161 -37.60 0.25 9.96
C GLY A 161 -37.83 1.08 8.69
N THR A 162 -38.47 2.25 8.80
CA THR A 162 -38.75 3.11 7.64
C THR A 162 -37.49 3.87 7.21
N ARG A 163 -37.25 3.93 5.90
CA ARG A 163 -36.14 4.70 5.31
C ARG A 163 -36.62 6.07 4.87
N HIS A 164 -35.83 7.09 5.17
CA HIS A 164 -36.09 8.47 4.79
C HIS A 164 -34.87 9.10 4.14
N GLU A 165 -35.14 10.08 3.27
CA GLU A 165 -34.12 10.93 2.66
C GLU A 165 -33.40 11.76 3.74
N PRO A 166 -32.05 11.74 3.79
CA PRO A 166 -31.29 12.49 4.80
C PRO A 166 -31.65 13.98 4.85
N LYS A 167 -31.96 14.56 3.69
CA LYS A 167 -32.31 15.98 3.54
C LYS A 167 -33.49 16.42 4.42
N GLN A 168 -34.40 15.51 4.77
CA GLN A 168 -35.56 15.80 5.62
C GLN A 168 -35.15 16.10 7.07
N PHE A 169 -33.96 15.67 7.49
CA PHE A 169 -33.48 15.75 8.87
C PHE A 169 -32.27 16.68 9.02
N MET A 170 -31.88 17.42 7.98
CA MET A 170 -30.75 18.37 8.01
C MET A 170 -31.11 19.70 8.67
N ASP A 171 -31.77 19.65 9.82
CA ASP A 171 -32.15 20.82 10.60
C ASP A 171 -30.99 21.31 11.51
N GLY A 172 -31.29 22.16 12.49
CA GLY A 172 -30.32 22.67 13.47
C GLY A 172 -30.14 21.76 14.70
N SER A 173 -30.74 20.57 14.70
CA SER A 173 -30.59 19.62 15.81
C SER A 173 -29.19 18.99 15.80
N SER A 174 -28.80 18.35 16.90
CA SER A 174 -27.55 17.56 16.96
C SER A 174 -27.51 16.47 15.89
N PHE A 175 -28.66 15.87 15.58
CA PHE A 175 -28.78 14.85 14.53
C PHE A 175 -28.63 15.46 13.13
N GLY A 176 -29.27 16.61 12.87
CA GLY A 176 -29.11 17.34 11.62
C GLY A 176 -27.67 17.80 11.38
N CYS A 177 -26.98 18.27 12.43
CA CYS A 177 -25.55 18.59 12.36
C CYS A 177 -24.67 17.39 12.02
N LEU A 178 -24.97 16.20 12.57
CA LEU A 178 -24.28 14.96 12.22
C LEU A 178 -24.50 14.61 10.73
N LEU A 179 -25.75 14.67 10.26
CA LEU A 179 -26.07 14.37 8.86
C LEU A 179 -25.36 15.31 7.88
N LYS A 180 -25.35 16.61 8.17
CA LYS A 180 -24.62 17.60 7.35
C LYS A 180 -23.14 17.25 7.24
N LYS A 181 -22.51 16.86 8.35
CA LYS A 181 -21.10 16.45 8.39
C LYS A 181 -20.86 15.18 7.55
N GLU A 182 -21.65 14.13 7.75
CA GLU A 182 -21.47 12.85 7.04
C GLU A 182 -21.73 12.97 5.53
N LEU A 183 -22.62 13.89 5.12
CA LEU A 183 -22.90 14.21 3.72
C LEU A 183 -21.90 15.20 3.10
N GLY A 184 -20.88 15.64 3.85
CA GLY A 184 -19.85 16.55 3.37
C GLY A 184 -20.34 17.98 3.14
N GLU A 185 -21.44 18.41 3.77
CA GLU A 185 -21.83 19.82 3.74
C GLU A 185 -20.77 20.67 4.47
N PRO A 186 -20.32 21.77 3.86
CA PRO A 186 -19.29 22.61 4.45
C PRO A 186 -19.77 23.19 5.79
N SER A 187 -19.09 22.81 6.87
CA SER A 187 -19.28 23.42 8.18
C SER A 187 -18.43 24.68 8.31
N GLU A 188 -18.91 25.71 9.01
CA GLU A 188 -18.16 26.94 9.31
C GLU A 188 -16.93 26.73 10.22
N GLY A 189 -16.66 25.50 10.67
CA GLY A 189 -15.57 25.17 11.58
C GLY A 189 -14.25 24.91 10.86
N GLY A 190 -13.43 25.94 10.68
CA GLY A 190 -12.05 25.84 10.17
C GLY A 190 -10.96 26.35 11.11
N GLY A 191 -11.31 26.69 12.36
CA GLY A 191 -10.37 27.22 13.34
C GLY A 191 -9.76 26.14 14.23
N GLU A 192 -8.63 26.48 14.87
CA GLU A 192 -8.09 25.67 15.95
C GLU A 192 -9.14 25.55 17.07
N PRO A 193 -9.46 24.32 17.53
CA PRO A 193 -10.44 24.16 18.59
C PRO A 193 -10.06 24.91 19.87
N ILE A 194 -11.03 25.54 20.55
CA ILE A 194 -10.82 26.35 21.76
C ILE A 194 -10.03 25.59 22.85
N HIS A 195 -10.22 24.27 22.94
CA HIS A 195 -9.54 23.45 23.93
C HIS A 195 -8.01 23.41 23.73
N VAL A 196 -7.49 23.67 22.53
CA VAL A 196 -6.05 23.64 22.27
C VAL A 196 -5.32 24.76 23.02
N GLU A 197 -5.79 26.01 22.91
CA GLU A 197 -5.21 27.14 23.64
C GLU A 197 -5.29 26.91 25.15
N LEU A 198 -6.42 26.41 25.65
CA LEU A 198 -6.62 26.12 27.07
C LEU A 198 -5.66 25.03 27.57
N MET A 199 -5.50 23.93 26.83
CA MET A 199 -4.60 22.84 27.21
C MET A 199 -3.13 23.28 27.26
N ARG A 200 -2.71 24.11 26.29
CA ARG A 200 -1.36 24.69 26.25
C ARG A 200 -1.16 25.70 27.37
N GLY A 201 -2.09 26.63 27.56
CA GLY A 201 -2.03 27.65 28.61
C GLY A 201 -2.10 27.10 30.04
N LYS A 202 -2.64 25.88 30.23
CA LYS A 202 -2.63 25.16 31.51
C LYS A 202 -1.44 24.21 31.68
N GLU A 203 -0.52 24.17 30.73
CA GLU A 203 0.64 23.29 30.73
C GLU A 203 0.22 21.82 30.90
N LEU A 204 -0.81 21.40 30.17
CA LEU A 204 -1.23 20.00 30.15
C LEU A 204 -0.53 19.24 29.02
N VAL A 205 -0.65 19.75 27.80
CA VAL A 205 -0.13 19.14 26.59
C VAL A 205 0.23 20.23 25.59
N ASP A 206 1.27 19.98 24.81
CA ASP A 206 1.74 20.90 23.77
C ASP A 206 2.28 20.12 22.57
N TYR A 207 2.50 20.81 21.45
CA TYR A 207 3.15 20.23 20.29
C TYR A 207 4.65 20.00 20.55
N GLU A 208 5.23 18.97 19.94
CA GLU A 208 6.67 18.72 19.95
C GLU A 208 7.27 19.07 18.58
N PRO A 209 7.98 20.21 18.43
CA PRO A 209 8.53 20.65 17.15
C PRO A 209 9.50 19.67 16.48
N VAL A 210 10.14 18.78 17.25
CA VAL A 210 11.05 17.75 16.71
C VAL A 210 10.39 16.39 16.51
N SER A 211 9.06 16.31 16.65
CA SER A 211 8.27 15.12 16.38
C SER A 211 7.31 15.37 15.23
N ASP A 212 6.86 14.30 14.57
CA ASP A 212 5.86 14.41 13.52
C ASP A 212 4.49 14.89 14.06
N VAL A 213 3.66 15.38 13.15
CA VAL A 213 2.34 15.94 13.45
C VAL A 213 1.45 14.90 14.14
N GLY A 214 0.83 15.32 15.24
CA GLY A 214 -0.07 14.46 16.04
C GLY A 214 0.60 13.83 17.26
N HIS A 215 1.94 13.81 17.33
CA HIS A 215 2.67 13.37 18.50
C HIS A 215 2.85 14.51 19.49
N LEU A 216 2.11 14.45 20.59
CA LEU A 216 2.07 15.51 21.59
C LEU A 216 3.03 15.25 22.75
N ARG A 217 3.65 16.32 23.25
CA ARG A 217 4.42 16.28 24.50
C ARG A 217 3.50 16.56 25.69
N TRP A 218 3.41 15.59 26.59
CA TRP A 218 2.63 15.71 27.82
C TRP A 218 3.48 16.32 28.93
N MET A 219 3.04 17.47 29.44
CA MET A 219 3.70 18.16 30.55
C MET A 219 3.36 17.47 31.88
N PRO A 220 4.11 17.69 32.97
CA PRO A 220 3.91 16.96 34.23
C PRO A 220 2.46 16.92 34.74
N ARG A 221 1.74 18.05 34.64
CA ARG A 221 0.33 18.13 35.02
C ARG A 221 -0.58 17.32 34.11
N GLY A 222 -0.40 17.45 32.79
CA GLY A 222 -1.19 16.68 31.84
C GLY A 222 -0.90 15.19 31.89
N LYS A 223 0.35 14.78 32.11
CA LYS A 223 0.72 13.37 32.31
C LYS A 223 0.01 12.79 33.53
N LEU A 224 0.02 13.49 34.67
CA LEU A 224 -0.72 13.07 35.86
C LEU A 224 -2.22 12.92 35.57
N VAL A 225 -2.84 13.90 34.91
CA VAL A 225 -4.26 13.84 34.55
C VAL A 225 -4.55 12.67 33.61
N ARG A 226 -3.72 12.47 32.57
CA ARG A 226 -3.85 11.35 31.63
C ARG A 226 -3.77 10.00 32.33
N ASP A 227 -2.84 9.84 33.26
CA ASP A 227 -2.65 8.59 34.01
C ASP A 227 -3.83 8.32 34.94
N LEU A 228 -4.31 9.34 35.66
CA LEU A 228 -5.50 9.20 36.50
C LEU A 228 -6.75 8.83 35.69
N LEU A 229 -6.89 9.35 34.47
CA LEU A 229 -7.95 8.96 33.55
C LEU A 229 -7.78 7.52 33.06
N ALA A 230 -6.55 7.10 32.73
CA ALA A 230 -6.25 5.72 32.36
C ALA A 230 -6.61 4.74 33.49
N ASP A 231 -6.19 5.05 34.71
CA ASP A 231 -6.53 4.29 35.92
C ASP A 231 -8.03 4.22 36.15
N TYR A 232 -8.73 5.35 35.99
CA TYR A 232 -10.18 5.40 36.11
C TYR A 232 -10.87 4.50 35.07
N VAL A 233 -10.45 4.55 33.80
CA VAL A 233 -11.00 3.69 32.75
C VAL A 233 -10.73 2.21 33.07
N LEU A 234 -9.51 1.88 33.49
CA LEU A 234 -9.16 0.52 33.89
C LEU A 234 -10.05 0.02 35.05
N GLN A 235 -10.27 0.85 36.07
CA GLN A 235 -11.17 0.55 37.19
C GLN A 235 -12.62 0.32 36.77
N LYS A 236 -13.06 0.89 35.64
CA LYS A 236 -14.42 0.66 35.10
C LYS A 236 -14.52 -0.62 34.28
N VAL A 237 -13.50 -0.96 33.50
CA VAL A 237 -13.55 -2.11 32.60
C VAL A 237 -13.25 -3.43 33.30
N LEU A 238 -12.46 -3.42 34.39
CA LEU A 238 -12.15 -4.63 35.16
C LEU A 238 -13.41 -5.30 35.77
N PRO A 239 -14.32 -4.57 36.48
CA PRO A 239 -15.57 -5.16 36.95
C PRO A 239 -16.50 -5.64 35.83
N TYR A 240 -16.35 -5.10 34.61
CA TYR A 240 -17.08 -5.57 33.44
C TYR A 240 -16.53 -6.90 32.89
N GLY A 241 -15.43 -7.41 33.44
CA GLY A 241 -14.78 -8.65 33.03
C GLY A 241 -13.77 -8.45 31.88
N ALA A 242 -13.33 -7.23 31.62
CA ALA A 242 -12.27 -6.99 30.65
C ALA A 242 -10.92 -7.51 31.16
N THR A 243 -10.20 -8.21 30.28
CA THR A 243 -8.86 -8.72 30.55
C THR A 243 -7.84 -7.76 29.91
N PRO A 244 -7.06 -7.03 30.71
CA PRO A 244 -6.05 -6.12 30.18
C PRO A 244 -4.93 -6.91 29.50
N VAL A 245 -4.49 -6.43 28.34
CA VAL A 245 -3.32 -6.93 27.61
C VAL A 245 -2.48 -5.77 27.12
N GLU A 246 -1.20 -6.04 26.90
CA GLU A 246 -0.27 -5.12 26.24
C GLU A 246 0.32 -5.84 25.04
N THR A 247 0.31 -5.16 23.90
CA THR A 247 0.77 -5.74 22.63
C THR A 247 1.89 -4.92 22.01
N PRO A 248 2.77 -5.53 21.21
CA PRO A 248 3.91 -4.84 20.60
C PRO A 248 3.50 -3.60 19.81
N VAL A 249 4.35 -2.58 19.80
CA VAL A 249 4.11 -1.33 19.05
C VAL A 249 4.41 -1.47 17.55
N MET A 250 5.17 -2.48 17.15
CA MET A 250 5.57 -2.73 15.76
C MET A 250 5.07 -4.08 15.27
N TYR A 251 4.54 -4.12 14.05
CA TYR A 251 4.07 -5.36 13.40
C TYR A 251 4.71 -5.57 12.04
N ASP A 252 4.89 -6.85 11.69
CA ASP A 252 5.45 -7.29 10.41
C ASP A 252 4.36 -7.20 9.33
N LEU A 253 4.61 -6.41 8.30
CA LEU A 253 3.76 -6.27 7.12
C LEU A 253 3.82 -7.50 6.20
N GLY A 254 4.73 -8.44 6.45
CA GLY A 254 4.71 -9.75 5.80
C GLY A 254 3.55 -10.64 6.27
N ASP A 255 2.92 -10.37 7.42
CA ASP A 255 1.67 -11.05 7.81
C ASP A 255 0.51 -10.44 7.03
N ARG A 256 -0.20 -11.28 6.27
CA ARG A 256 -1.30 -10.87 5.41
C ARG A 256 -2.42 -10.13 6.15
N ALA A 257 -2.79 -10.58 7.35
CA ALA A 257 -3.90 -9.97 8.09
C ALA A 257 -3.50 -8.58 8.62
N ILE A 258 -2.24 -8.42 9.04
CA ILE A 258 -1.67 -7.12 9.40
C ILE A 258 -1.64 -6.21 8.19
N TYR A 259 -1.13 -6.69 7.05
CA TYR A 259 -1.01 -5.91 5.82
C TYR A 259 -2.38 -5.39 5.35
N GLU A 260 -3.37 -6.26 5.18
CA GLU A 260 -4.71 -5.89 4.72
C GLU A 260 -5.40 -4.92 5.69
N HIS A 261 -5.14 -5.03 7.00
CA HIS A 261 -5.68 -4.09 7.98
C HIS A 261 -5.00 -2.72 7.89
N ALA A 262 -3.67 -2.70 7.79
CA ALA A 262 -2.87 -1.49 7.66
C ALA A 262 -3.17 -0.73 6.37
N GLU A 263 -3.29 -1.42 5.24
CA GLU A 263 -3.54 -0.83 3.92
C GLU A 263 -4.79 0.06 3.86
N LYS A 264 -5.82 -0.26 4.65
CA LYS A 264 -7.07 0.52 4.72
C LYS A 264 -6.90 1.96 5.24
N PHE A 265 -5.84 2.24 5.99
CA PHE A 265 -5.60 3.53 6.65
C PHE A 265 -4.38 4.27 6.07
N GLY A 266 -3.99 3.95 4.83
CA GLY A 266 -2.65 4.14 4.26
C GLY A 266 -1.89 5.46 4.49
N GLU A 267 -2.55 6.62 4.52
CA GLU A 267 -1.87 7.92 4.34
C GLU A 267 -1.13 8.48 5.57
N ARG A 268 -1.18 7.80 6.74
CA ARG A 268 -0.55 8.31 7.98
C ARG A 268 0.09 7.22 8.85
N GLN A 269 0.89 6.35 8.24
CA GLN A 269 1.53 5.24 8.96
C GLN A 269 3.05 5.27 8.82
N TYR A 270 3.74 5.10 9.94
CA TYR A 270 5.18 4.84 9.89
C TYR A 270 5.42 3.40 9.43
N ARG A 271 6.00 3.27 8.24
CA ARG A 271 6.54 2.02 7.70
C ARG A 271 8.05 2.12 7.63
N PHE A 272 8.75 1.06 8.02
CA PHE A 272 10.21 1.03 8.03
C PHE A 272 10.72 -0.40 7.84
N LYS A 273 11.95 -0.54 7.33
CA LYS A 273 12.61 -1.85 7.21
C LYS A 273 13.38 -2.16 8.50
N SER A 274 13.21 -3.37 9.04
CA SER A 274 14.01 -3.94 10.12
C SER A 274 14.68 -5.22 9.64
N GLY A 275 15.95 -5.10 9.22
CA GLY A 275 16.63 -6.18 8.48
C GLY A 275 15.93 -6.45 7.15
N THR A 276 15.51 -7.71 6.93
CA THR A 276 14.77 -8.12 5.73
C THR A 276 13.25 -8.00 5.88
N ARG A 277 12.75 -7.51 7.01
CA ARG A 277 11.30 -7.42 7.29
C ARG A 277 10.81 -6.00 7.09
N SER A 278 9.65 -5.87 6.44
CA SER A 278 8.91 -4.62 6.36
C SER A 278 8.02 -4.53 7.59
N MET A 279 8.22 -3.49 8.39
CA MET A 279 7.53 -3.29 9.66
C MET A 279 6.67 -2.03 9.59
N MET A 280 5.63 -1.97 10.42
CA MET A 280 4.86 -0.77 10.68
C MET A 280 4.82 -0.43 12.17
N LEU A 281 4.71 0.86 12.50
CA LEU A 281 4.29 1.31 13.82
C LEU A 281 2.75 1.28 13.88
N ARG A 282 2.19 0.57 14.86
CA ARG A 282 0.73 0.49 15.02
C ARG A 282 0.14 1.85 15.39
N PHE A 283 -1.00 2.18 14.80
CA PHE A 283 -1.83 3.33 15.16
C PHE A 283 -3.04 2.93 16.03
N ALA A 284 -3.26 1.62 16.22
CA ALA A 284 -4.39 1.09 16.96
C ALA A 284 -4.01 -0.19 17.73
N ALA A 285 -4.75 -0.50 18.79
CA ALA A 285 -4.52 -1.68 19.62
C ALA A 285 -5.02 -3.00 19.01
N CYS A 286 -5.94 -2.92 18.06
CA CYS A 286 -6.63 -4.07 17.49
C CYS A 286 -5.71 -5.09 16.80
N PHE A 287 -4.59 -4.66 16.20
CA PHE A 287 -3.62 -5.56 15.57
C PHE A 287 -3.17 -6.68 16.53
N GLY A 288 -2.73 -6.29 17.72
CA GLY A 288 -2.25 -7.24 18.72
C GLY A 288 -3.36 -8.04 19.37
N MET A 289 -4.49 -7.40 19.66
CA MET A 289 -5.64 -8.10 20.25
C MET A 289 -6.15 -9.20 19.31
N PHE A 290 -6.26 -8.93 18.00
CA PHE A 290 -6.63 -9.96 17.02
C PHE A 290 -5.56 -11.03 16.90
N SER A 291 -4.28 -10.67 16.94
CA SER A 291 -3.19 -11.65 16.94
C SER A 291 -3.26 -12.58 18.16
N ILE A 292 -3.52 -12.06 19.36
CA ILE A 292 -3.69 -12.88 20.56
C ILE A 292 -4.92 -13.79 20.42
N MET A 293 -6.07 -13.23 20.02
CA MET A 293 -7.30 -14.02 19.88
C MET A 293 -7.18 -15.13 18.84
N ARG A 294 -6.45 -14.89 17.74
CA ARG A 294 -6.17 -15.90 16.69
C ARG A 294 -5.46 -17.13 17.27
N ASP A 295 -4.54 -16.92 18.20
CA ASP A 295 -3.67 -17.98 18.73
C ASP A 295 -4.27 -18.65 19.99
N MET A 296 -5.38 -18.12 20.52
CA MET A 296 -6.06 -18.65 21.69
C MET A 296 -7.00 -19.83 21.37
N HIS A 297 -7.02 -20.82 22.26
CA HIS A 297 -8.12 -21.77 22.31
C HIS A 297 -9.29 -21.18 23.12
N ILE A 298 -10.34 -20.72 22.44
CA ILE A 298 -11.46 -20.03 23.05
C ILE A 298 -12.61 -21.01 23.32
N SER A 299 -12.99 -21.17 24.59
CA SER A 299 -14.17 -21.96 24.97
C SER A 299 -15.45 -21.15 24.75
N PRO A 300 -16.54 -21.75 24.23
CA PRO A 300 -17.85 -21.08 24.16
C PRO A 300 -18.33 -20.53 25.50
N ASN A 301 -17.93 -21.16 26.62
CA ASN A 301 -18.28 -20.71 27.97
C ASN A 301 -17.58 -19.41 28.40
N THR A 302 -16.57 -18.99 27.64
CA THR A 302 -15.80 -17.76 27.89
C THR A 302 -16.22 -16.60 26.96
N LEU A 303 -17.28 -16.79 26.17
CA LEU A 303 -17.84 -15.77 25.30
C LEU A 303 -18.98 -14.98 26.00
N PRO A 304 -19.09 -13.65 25.76
CA PRO A 304 -18.20 -12.84 24.93
C PRO A 304 -16.86 -12.57 25.62
N MET A 305 -15.76 -12.80 24.89
CA MET A 305 -14.41 -12.45 25.36
C MET A 305 -14.26 -10.93 25.36
N LYS A 306 -13.72 -10.39 26.45
CA LYS A 306 -13.49 -8.95 26.63
C LYS A 306 -12.00 -8.72 26.86
N MET A 307 -11.31 -8.24 25.85
CA MET A 307 -9.92 -7.81 25.98
C MET A 307 -9.87 -6.28 26.03
N TYR A 308 -8.92 -5.73 26.76
CA TYR A 308 -8.71 -4.30 26.88
C TYR A 308 -7.24 -3.96 26.72
N GLU A 309 -6.94 -2.96 25.92
CA GLU A 309 -5.61 -2.38 25.85
C GLU A 309 -5.76 -0.86 25.71
N LEU A 310 -5.06 -0.11 26.54
CA LEU A 310 -4.88 1.33 26.34
C LEU A 310 -3.61 1.54 25.53
N SER A 311 -3.76 2.03 24.30
CA SER A 311 -2.60 2.28 23.46
C SER A 311 -1.74 3.39 24.07
N THR A 312 -0.49 3.05 24.38
CA THR A 312 0.42 3.92 25.14
C THR A 312 1.24 4.85 24.24
N TYR A 313 1.58 4.36 23.03
CA TYR A 313 2.51 5.01 22.10
C TYR A 313 1.86 5.55 20.82
N SER A 314 0.53 5.47 20.73
CA SER A 314 -0.28 6.09 19.66
C SER A 314 -0.78 7.47 20.04
#